data_AF-G9AI68-F1
#
_entry.id   AF-G9AI68-F1
#
_cell.length_a   1.000
_cell.length_b   1.000
_cell.length_c   1.000
_cell.angle_alpha   90.00
_cell.angle_beta   90.00
_cell.angle_gamma   90.00
#
_symmetry.space_group_name_H-M   'P 1'
#
loop_
_entity.id
_entity.type
_entity.pdbx_description
1 polymer ?
#
loop_
_entity_poly.entity_id
_entity_poly.type
_entity_poly.pdbx_seq_one_letter_code
_entity_poly.pdbx_strand_id
1 'polypeptide(L)'
;MASSLFPTRWKHDKPPSIEKFVETFHDDYACAEYLAKKRWPDGFACPRCGSRKAWRLEARPWLWECAGKGSDPKCRHQASVISGTVMQGTHLPLRKWFLAAYLVATHSNGISALQLQPKLGVSYKTAWLVLHKLRRAMVDPVRTPLAGNIDVDESAIPYRRKGEHLKRGGGSSTANQIWIAGAVERIGKFGVGRIRLARIADRSRQASSPSWSRTHSPDRS
;
A
#
# COMPACT_ATOMS: atom_id res chain seq x y z
N MET A 1 17.50 -25.26 9.77
CA MET A 1 16.48 -25.31 8.69
C MET A 1 16.04 -23.89 8.39
N ALA A 2 16.55 -23.31 7.30
CA ALA A 2 16.22 -21.95 6.90
C ALA A 2 14.80 -21.93 6.34
N SER A 3 13.82 -21.63 7.20
CA SER A 3 12.49 -21.23 6.75
C SER A 3 12.69 -19.97 5.92
N SER A 4 12.53 -20.07 4.61
CA SER A 4 12.66 -18.95 3.69
C SER A 4 11.80 -17.81 4.21
N LEU A 5 12.40 -16.68 4.58
CA LEU A 5 11.68 -15.55 5.17
C LEU A 5 10.59 -14.97 4.25
N PHE A 6 10.58 -15.38 2.97
CA PHE A 6 9.46 -15.21 2.06
C PHE A 6 9.45 -16.42 1.10
N PRO A 7 8.75 -17.53 1.39
CA PRO A 7 8.48 -18.53 0.34
C PRO A 7 7.83 -17.76 -0.80
N THR A 8 8.23 -18.02 -2.05
CA THR A 8 7.70 -17.30 -3.22
C THR A 8 6.18 -17.17 -3.08
N ARG A 9 5.71 -15.96 -2.77
CA ARG A 9 4.34 -15.66 -2.32
C ARG A 9 3.28 -16.32 -3.22
N TRP A 10 3.64 -16.50 -4.49
CA TRP A 10 2.85 -17.14 -5.53
C TRP A 10 2.51 -18.62 -5.31
N LYS A 11 3.32 -19.41 -4.58
CA LYS A 11 3.07 -20.85 -4.37
C LYS A 11 1.89 -21.13 -3.43
N HIS A 12 1.62 -20.23 -2.47
CA HIS A 12 0.59 -20.43 -1.44
C HIS A 12 -0.53 -19.40 -1.49
N ASP A 13 -0.27 -18.17 -1.97
CA ASP A 13 -1.24 -17.07 -2.03
C ASP A 13 -1.44 -16.58 -3.48
N LYS A 14 -1.88 -17.48 -4.37
CA LYS A 14 -2.18 -17.08 -5.75
C LYS A 14 -3.44 -16.20 -5.75
N PRO A 15 -3.41 -14.98 -6.32
CA PRO A 15 -4.61 -14.18 -6.49
C PRO A 15 -5.63 -14.94 -7.38
N PRO A 16 -6.93 -14.72 -7.16
CA PRO A 16 -7.97 -15.34 -8.00
C PRO A 16 -7.78 -14.95 -9.47
N SER A 17 -8.33 -15.72 -10.40
CA SER A 17 -8.39 -15.28 -11.79
C SER A 17 -9.22 -13.99 -11.92
N ILE A 18 -9.01 -13.24 -13.00
CA ILE A 18 -9.79 -12.01 -13.25
C ILE A 18 -11.28 -12.32 -13.37
N GLU A 19 -11.65 -13.45 -13.98
CA GLU A 19 -13.04 -13.91 -14.09
C GLU A 19 -13.64 -14.16 -12.70
N LYS A 20 -12.93 -14.91 -11.84
CA LYS A 20 -13.41 -15.19 -10.49
C LYS A 20 -13.52 -13.92 -9.65
N PHE A 21 -12.59 -12.99 -9.84
CA PHE A 21 -12.65 -11.68 -9.22
C PHE A 21 -13.89 -10.90 -9.66
N VAL A 22 -14.19 -10.84 -10.96
CA VAL A 22 -15.34 -10.11 -11.50
C VAL A 22 -16.66 -10.69 -11.01
N GLU A 23 -16.77 -12.01 -10.93
CA GLU A 23 -17.93 -12.73 -10.38
C GLU A 23 -18.12 -12.44 -8.89
N THR A 24 -17.05 -12.56 -8.10
CA THR A 24 -17.10 -12.38 -6.64
C THR A 24 -17.41 -10.93 -6.25
N PHE A 25 -16.86 -9.96 -6.97
CA PHE A 25 -16.97 -8.54 -6.65
C PHE A 25 -17.78 -7.78 -7.70
N HIS A 26 -18.90 -8.37 -8.16
CA HIS A 26 -19.73 -7.89 -9.27
C HIS A 26 -20.28 -6.46 -9.09
N ASP A 27 -20.47 -6.00 -7.85
CA ASP A 27 -20.95 -4.66 -7.54
C ASP A 27 -20.37 -4.09 -6.21
N ASP A 28 -20.82 -2.89 -5.83
CA ASP A 28 -20.41 -2.24 -4.58
C ASP A 28 -20.97 -2.93 -3.33
N TYR A 29 -22.08 -3.67 -3.44
CA TYR A 29 -22.67 -4.41 -2.32
C TYR A 29 -21.82 -5.61 -1.94
N ALA A 30 -21.37 -6.40 -2.92
CA ALA A 30 -20.47 -7.52 -2.73
C ALA A 30 -19.12 -7.06 -2.15
N CYS A 31 -18.60 -5.93 -2.64
CA CYS A 31 -17.39 -5.32 -2.09
C CYS A 31 -17.59 -4.89 -0.63
N ALA A 32 -18.69 -4.20 -0.32
CA ALA A 32 -18.99 -3.75 1.04
C ALA A 32 -19.22 -4.92 2.01
N GLU A 33 -19.86 -5.99 1.56
CA GLU A 33 -20.06 -7.20 2.35
C GLU A 33 -18.73 -7.90 2.67
N TYR A 34 -17.83 -8.00 1.68
CA TYR A 34 -16.48 -8.51 1.92
C TYR A 34 -15.74 -7.68 2.97
N LEU A 35 -15.82 -6.34 2.89
CA LEU A 35 -15.23 -5.46 3.91
C LEU A 35 -15.89 -5.62 5.28
N ALA A 36 -17.22 -5.80 5.33
CA ALA A 36 -17.94 -6.03 6.57
C ALA A 36 -17.45 -7.31 7.26
N LYS A 37 -17.33 -8.42 6.52
CA LYS A 37 -16.81 -9.71 7.02
C LYS A 37 -15.38 -9.58 7.55
N LYS A 38 -14.53 -8.77 6.91
CA LYS A 38 -13.14 -8.53 7.37
C LYS A 38 -13.08 -7.63 8.60
N ARG A 39 -13.93 -6.60 8.67
CA ARG A 39 -13.99 -5.66 9.79
C ARG A 39 -14.60 -6.28 11.04
N TRP A 40 -15.62 -7.11 10.84
CA TRP A 40 -16.43 -7.72 11.89
C TRP A 40 -16.57 -9.22 11.63
N PRO A 41 -15.53 -10.02 11.97
CA PRO A 41 -15.53 -11.47 11.72
C PRO A 41 -16.69 -12.19 12.41
N ASP A 42 -17.05 -11.74 13.62
CA ASP A 42 -18.13 -12.34 14.44
C ASP A 42 -19.49 -11.65 14.26
N GLY A 43 -19.64 -10.90 13.15
CA GLY A 43 -20.80 -10.07 12.89
C GLY A 43 -20.69 -8.66 13.47
N PHE A 44 -21.58 -7.77 13.03
CA PHE A 44 -21.54 -6.34 13.36
C PHE A 44 -21.40 -6.11 14.86
N ALA A 45 -20.51 -5.18 15.24
CA ALA A 45 -20.41 -4.68 16.61
C ALA A 45 -20.37 -3.14 16.57
N CYS A 46 -21.36 -2.50 17.20
CA CYS A 46 -21.42 -1.05 17.24
C CYS A 46 -20.24 -0.48 18.04
N PRO A 47 -19.44 0.44 17.49
CA PRO A 47 -18.30 1.04 18.21
C PRO A 47 -18.73 1.98 19.35
N ARG A 48 -20.00 2.40 19.40
CA ARG A 48 -20.53 3.29 20.45
C ARG A 48 -21.10 2.52 21.64
N CYS A 49 -21.95 1.53 21.39
CA CYS A 49 -22.72 0.86 22.44
C CYS A 49 -22.54 -0.66 22.51
N GLY A 50 -21.73 -1.25 21.62
CA GLY A 50 -21.51 -2.70 21.57
C GLY A 50 -22.68 -3.53 21.02
N SER A 51 -23.79 -2.90 20.59
CA SER A 51 -24.92 -3.62 19.97
C SER A 51 -24.46 -4.48 18.80
N ARG A 52 -24.90 -5.74 18.79
CA ARG A 52 -24.71 -6.66 17.65
C ARG A 52 -25.82 -6.60 16.61
N LYS A 53 -26.93 -5.93 16.94
CA LYS A 53 -28.05 -5.74 16.02
C LYS A 53 -27.88 -4.41 15.28
N ALA A 54 -27.93 -4.49 13.95
CA ALA A 54 -27.87 -3.37 13.03
C ALA A 54 -28.54 -3.74 11.70
N TRP A 55 -28.79 -2.75 10.86
CA TRP A 55 -29.20 -2.94 9.47
C TRP A 55 -28.26 -2.17 8.55
N ARG A 56 -28.07 -2.71 7.34
CA ARG A 56 -27.32 -2.03 6.28
C ARG A 56 -28.22 -0.98 5.63
N LEU A 57 -27.67 0.19 5.34
CA LEU A 57 -28.40 1.21 4.58
C LEU A 57 -28.37 0.86 3.09
N GLU A 58 -29.54 0.86 2.45
CA GLU A 58 -29.67 0.51 1.02
C GLU A 58 -28.91 1.49 0.13
N ALA A 59 -29.14 2.79 0.29
CA ALA A 59 -28.50 3.82 -0.55
C ALA A 59 -26.96 3.88 -0.39
N ARG A 60 -26.40 3.28 0.68
CA ARG A 60 -24.97 3.34 1.01
C ARG A 60 -24.52 1.98 1.56
N PRO A 61 -24.13 1.02 0.70
CA PRO A 61 -23.88 -0.36 1.11
C PRO A 61 -22.75 -0.53 2.14
N TRP A 62 -21.86 0.47 2.27
CA TRP A 62 -20.79 0.49 3.25
C TRP A 62 -21.19 1.06 4.63
N LEU A 63 -22.45 1.45 4.84
CA LEU A 63 -22.95 1.98 6.12
C LEU A 63 -23.91 1.00 6.79
N TRP A 64 -23.74 0.88 8.11
CA TRP A 64 -24.56 0.08 9.00
C TRP A 64 -25.08 0.96 10.12
N GLU A 65 -26.39 0.94 10.35
CA GLU A 65 -27.02 1.68 11.43
C GLU A 65 -27.34 0.76 12.61
N CYS A 66 -26.91 1.19 13.80
CA CYS A 66 -27.12 0.46 15.03
C CYS A 66 -28.61 0.42 15.44
N ALA A 67 -29.06 -0.73 15.92
CA ALA A 67 -30.42 -0.92 16.40
C ALA A 67 -30.66 -0.46 17.86
N GLY A 68 -29.60 -0.13 18.61
CA GLY A 68 -29.70 0.31 20.00
C GLY A 68 -30.07 -0.84 20.94
N LYS A 69 -29.36 -1.98 20.87
CA LYS A 69 -29.57 -3.13 21.77
C LYS A 69 -28.36 -3.45 22.65
N GLY A 70 -27.42 -2.51 22.75
CA GLY A 70 -26.21 -2.63 23.57
C GLY A 70 -26.36 -1.88 24.88
N SER A 71 -25.29 -1.20 25.31
CA SER A 71 -25.29 -0.34 26.49
C SER A 71 -26.20 0.91 26.38
N ASP A 72 -26.58 1.28 25.15
CA ASP A 72 -27.46 2.41 24.87
C ASP A 72 -28.66 1.95 23.99
N PRO A 73 -29.87 1.90 24.57
CA PRO A 73 -31.10 1.52 23.87
C PRO A 73 -31.51 2.43 22.72
N LYS A 74 -31.02 3.68 22.71
CA LYS A 74 -31.36 4.70 21.71
C LYS A 74 -30.24 4.91 20.68
N CYS A 75 -29.21 4.06 20.70
CA CYS A 75 -28.07 4.21 19.80
C CYS A 75 -28.49 4.01 18.33
N ARG A 76 -28.38 5.08 17.54
CA ARG A 76 -28.57 5.12 16.08
C ARG A 76 -27.28 5.44 15.33
N HIS A 77 -26.14 5.04 15.91
CA HIS A 77 -24.85 5.33 15.32
C HIS A 77 -24.67 4.59 13.98
N GLN A 78 -24.27 5.35 12.96
CA GLN A 78 -23.91 4.80 11.65
C GLN A 78 -22.42 4.49 11.61
N ALA A 79 -22.09 3.20 11.58
CA ALA A 79 -20.72 2.73 11.43
C ALA A 79 -20.45 2.38 9.96
N SER A 80 -19.32 2.85 9.44
CA SER A 80 -18.91 2.57 8.07
C SER A 80 -17.85 1.49 7.99
N VAL A 81 -18.00 0.53 7.07
CA VAL A 81 -16.99 -0.52 6.84
C VAL A 81 -15.69 0.05 6.25
N ILE A 82 -15.75 1.18 5.55
CA ILE A 82 -14.58 1.85 4.97
C ILE A 82 -13.89 2.84 5.94
N SER A 83 -14.45 3.07 7.13
CA SER A 83 -13.83 3.97 8.12
C SER A 83 -12.48 3.42 8.60
N GLY A 84 -11.44 4.24 8.66
CA GLY A 84 -10.08 3.84 8.99
C GLY A 84 -9.35 3.07 7.88
N THR A 85 -9.93 2.96 6.68
CA THR A 85 -9.31 2.27 5.53
C THR A 85 -8.79 3.26 4.48
N VAL A 86 -8.04 2.78 3.49
CA VAL A 86 -7.65 3.60 2.32
C VAL A 86 -8.83 4.17 1.54
N MET A 87 -10.00 3.53 1.64
CA MET A 87 -11.24 3.93 0.99
C MET A 87 -12.03 4.98 1.80
N GLN A 88 -11.58 5.36 3.01
CA GLN A 88 -12.28 6.37 3.80
C GLN A 88 -12.46 7.68 3.03
N GLY A 89 -13.68 8.22 3.06
CA GLY A 89 -14.06 9.47 2.41
C GLY A 89 -14.04 9.40 0.88
N THR A 90 -14.07 8.21 0.28
CA THR A 90 -14.09 8.07 -1.17
C THR A 90 -15.48 8.28 -1.76
N HIS A 91 -15.51 8.92 -2.93
CA HIS A 91 -16.68 8.99 -3.81
C HIS A 91 -16.55 8.02 -4.99
N LEU A 92 -15.44 7.27 -5.04
CA LEU A 92 -15.19 6.27 -6.07
C LEU A 92 -15.91 4.97 -5.68
N PRO A 93 -16.65 4.32 -6.60
CA PRO A 93 -17.28 3.04 -6.32
C PRO A 93 -16.30 2.01 -5.75
N LEU A 94 -16.74 1.23 -4.77
CA LEU A 94 -15.91 0.22 -4.11
C LEU A 94 -15.39 -0.83 -5.09
N ARG A 95 -16.19 -1.22 -6.08
CA ARG A 95 -15.75 -2.13 -7.15
C ARG A 95 -14.52 -1.61 -7.90
N LYS A 96 -14.41 -0.30 -8.14
CA LYS A 96 -13.22 0.29 -8.76
C LYS A 96 -12.01 0.25 -7.83
N TRP A 97 -12.20 0.43 -6.52
CA TRP A 97 -11.13 0.25 -5.53
C TRP A 97 -10.63 -1.20 -5.49
N PHE A 98 -11.55 -2.16 -5.51
CA PHE A 98 -11.21 -3.58 -5.52
C PHE A 98 -10.47 -3.96 -6.81
N LEU A 99 -10.94 -3.49 -7.96
CA LEU A 99 -10.27 -3.71 -9.24
C LEU A 99 -8.85 -3.11 -9.24
N ALA A 100 -8.71 -1.89 -8.71
CA ALA A 100 -7.40 -1.26 -8.55
C ALA A 100 -6.47 -2.08 -7.65
N ALA A 101 -6.97 -2.54 -6.50
CA ALA A 101 -6.20 -3.38 -5.57
C ALA A 101 -5.79 -4.70 -6.23
N TYR A 102 -6.69 -5.35 -6.97
CA TYR A 102 -6.41 -6.56 -7.73
C TYR A 102 -5.29 -6.33 -8.75
N LEU A 103 -5.37 -5.27 -9.57
CA LEU A 103 -4.37 -4.95 -10.57
C LEU A 103 -3.00 -4.61 -9.95
N VAL A 104 -2.99 -3.86 -8.85
CA VAL A 104 -1.74 -3.53 -8.15
C VAL A 104 -1.09 -4.78 -7.54
N ALA A 105 -1.89 -5.70 -7.01
CA ALA A 105 -1.37 -6.91 -6.35
C ALA A 105 -0.92 -8.02 -7.32
N THR A 106 -1.51 -8.07 -8.52
CA THR A 106 -1.25 -9.13 -9.51
C THR A 106 -0.19 -8.78 -10.55
N HIS A 107 0.08 -7.49 -10.77
CA HIS A 107 1.04 -7.05 -11.79
C HIS A 107 2.49 -7.13 -11.26
N SER A 108 3.28 -8.05 -11.80
CA SER A 108 4.65 -8.36 -11.35
C SER A 108 5.60 -7.15 -11.35
N ASN A 109 5.49 -6.28 -12.35
CA ASN A 109 6.33 -5.09 -12.50
C ASN A 109 5.74 -3.83 -11.84
N GLY A 110 4.63 -3.97 -11.10
CA GLY A 110 3.80 -2.85 -10.67
C GLY A 110 3.03 -2.21 -11.82
N ILE A 111 2.08 -1.33 -11.49
CA ILE A 111 1.21 -0.63 -12.45
C ILE A 111 1.34 0.88 -12.30
N SER A 112 1.40 1.63 -13.40
CA SER A 112 1.44 3.10 -13.40
C SER A 112 0.04 3.72 -13.36
N ALA A 113 -0.06 5.00 -12.97
CA ALA A 113 -1.33 5.71 -12.97
C ALA A 113 -1.91 5.87 -14.38
N LEU A 114 -1.05 6.04 -15.40
CA LEU A 114 -1.46 6.07 -16.82
C LEU A 114 -2.07 4.75 -17.29
N GLN A 115 -1.54 3.61 -16.82
CA GLN A 115 -2.11 2.29 -17.12
C GLN A 115 -3.40 2.03 -16.34
N LEU A 116 -3.48 2.51 -15.09
CA LEU A 116 -4.64 2.31 -14.22
C LEU A 116 -5.84 3.16 -14.67
N GLN A 117 -5.59 4.37 -15.18
CA GLN A 117 -6.62 5.32 -15.62
C GLN A 117 -7.66 4.72 -16.59
N PRO A 118 -7.27 4.17 -17.77
CA PRO A 118 -8.24 3.59 -18.71
C PRO A 118 -8.87 2.32 -18.15
N LYS A 119 -8.16 1.53 -17.33
CA LYS A 119 -8.69 0.31 -16.72
C LYS A 119 -9.81 0.57 -15.72
N LEU A 120 -9.78 1.69 -15.01
CA LEU A 120 -10.82 2.10 -14.07
C LEU A 120 -11.86 3.04 -14.70
N GLY A 121 -11.60 3.60 -15.88
CA GLY A 121 -12.43 4.64 -16.48
C GLY A 121 -12.58 5.85 -15.55
N VAL A 122 -11.46 6.43 -15.11
CA VAL A 122 -11.41 7.59 -14.21
C VAL A 122 -10.43 8.64 -14.74
N SER A 123 -10.37 9.81 -14.10
CA SER A 123 -9.34 10.80 -14.40
C SER A 123 -7.95 10.34 -13.93
N TYR A 124 -6.89 10.80 -14.60
CA TYR A 124 -5.51 10.54 -14.19
C TYR A 124 -5.27 10.87 -12.71
N LYS A 125 -5.76 12.03 -12.24
CA LYS A 125 -5.63 12.48 -10.85
C LYS A 125 -6.24 11.47 -9.86
N THR A 126 -7.38 10.88 -10.22
CA THR A 126 -8.05 9.86 -9.40
C THR A 126 -7.24 8.56 -9.39
N ALA A 127 -6.81 8.09 -10.57
CA ALA A 127 -5.97 6.89 -10.68
C ALA A 127 -4.67 7.03 -9.88
N TRP A 128 -4.02 8.19 -9.97
CA TRP A 128 -2.81 8.51 -9.21
C TRP A 128 -3.07 8.45 -7.70
N LEU A 129 -4.14 9.09 -7.21
CA LEU A 129 -4.48 9.09 -5.79
C LEU A 129 -4.78 7.68 -5.26
N VAL A 130 -5.59 6.90 -5.98
CA VAL A 130 -5.91 5.50 -5.64
C VAL A 130 -4.64 4.67 -5.55
N LEU A 131 -3.77 4.76 -6.56
CA LEU A 131 -2.52 4.03 -6.61
C LEU A 131 -1.59 4.38 -5.44
N HIS A 132 -1.48 5.66 -5.09
CA HIS A 132 -0.69 6.11 -3.95
C HIS A 132 -1.24 5.61 -2.62
N LYS A 133 -2.56 5.67 -2.42
CA LYS A 133 -3.22 5.14 -1.21
C LYS A 133 -2.99 3.63 -1.07
N LEU A 134 -3.16 2.86 -2.15
CA LEU A 134 -2.92 1.40 -2.14
C LEU A 134 -1.46 1.07 -1.85
N ARG A 135 -0.51 1.71 -2.54
CA ARG A 135 0.93 1.49 -2.30
C ARG A 135 1.32 1.82 -0.86
N ARG A 136 0.74 2.87 -0.28
CA ARG A 136 0.98 3.22 1.12
C ARG A 136 0.40 2.18 2.08
N ALA A 137 -0.73 1.57 1.77
CA ALA A 137 -1.31 0.50 2.59
C ALA A 137 -0.61 -0.86 2.45
N MET A 138 0.13 -1.08 1.36
CA MET A 138 0.96 -2.28 1.19
C MET A 138 2.28 -2.22 1.98
N VAL A 139 2.57 -1.07 2.61
CA VAL A 139 3.72 -0.93 3.49
C VAL A 139 3.47 -1.74 4.76
N ASP A 140 4.29 -2.76 4.99
CA ASP A 140 4.33 -3.48 6.25
C ASP A 140 4.58 -2.48 7.42
N PRO A 141 3.70 -2.41 8.43
CA PRO A 141 3.90 -1.56 9.60
C PRO A 141 5.00 -2.07 10.54
N VAL A 142 5.29 -3.38 10.54
CA VAL A 142 6.29 -4.01 11.42
C VAL A 142 7.60 -4.24 10.65
N ARG A 143 8.07 -3.20 9.98
CA ARG A 143 9.34 -3.27 9.23
C ARG A 143 10.51 -3.50 10.18
N THR A 144 11.10 -4.68 10.12
CA THR A 144 12.40 -4.94 10.71
C THR A 144 13.53 -4.38 9.83
N PRO A 145 14.69 -4.07 10.43
CA PRO A 145 15.91 -3.74 9.69
C PRO A 145 16.26 -4.84 8.67
N LEU A 146 16.98 -4.44 7.61
CA LEU A 146 17.61 -5.40 6.71
C LEU A 146 18.68 -6.19 7.46
N ALA A 147 18.89 -7.45 7.11
CA ALA A 147 19.82 -8.35 7.80
C ALA A 147 20.60 -9.23 6.82
N GLY A 148 21.77 -9.70 7.26
CA GLY A 148 22.67 -10.53 6.46
C GLY A 148 23.52 -9.70 5.50
N ASN A 149 23.80 -10.25 4.31
CA ASN A 149 24.56 -9.55 3.28
C ASN A 149 23.65 -8.56 2.55
N ILE A 150 24.00 -7.29 2.59
CA ILE A 150 23.20 -6.18 2.05
C ILE A 150 24.05 -5.44 1.03
N ASP A 151 23.57 -5.35 -0.19
CA ASP A 151 24.15 -4.45 -1.19
C ASP A 151 23.47 -3.09 -1.07
N VAL A 152 24.28 -2.04 -1.02
CA VAL A 152 23.81 -0.65 -0.94
C VAL A 152 24.36 0.10 -2.15
N ASP A 153 23.48 0.80 -2.84
CA ASP A 153 23.85 1.66 -3.96
C ASP A 153 23.07 2.98 -3.90
N GLU A 154 23.58 4.00 -4.58
CA GLU A 154 22.97 5.32 -4.64
C GLU A 154 22.67 5.68 -6.10
N SER A 155 21.49 6.26 -6.33
CA SER A 155 21.08 6.73 -7.64
C SER A 155 20.52 8.15 -7.55
N ALA A 156 20.73 8.93 -8.61
CA ALA A 156 20.18 10.26 -8.75
C ALA A 156 19.10 10.27 -9.83
N ILE A 157 17.88 10.65 -9.45
CA ILE A 157 16.79 10.87 -10.39
C ILE A 157 16.76 12.36 -10.77
N PRO A 158 17.08 12.72 -12.02
CA PRO A 158 16.95 14.10 -12.46
C PRO A 158 15.47 14.49 -12.54
N TYR A 159 15.13 15.69 -12.08
CA TYR A 159 13.80 16.27 -12.26
C TYR A 159 13.90 17.70 -12.81
N ARG A 160 12.81 18.20 -13.39
CA ARG A 160 12.74 19.56 -13.92
C ARG A 160 11.55 20.28 -13.33
N ARG A 161 11.73 21.56 -12.97
CA ARG A 161 10.61 22.48 -12.73
C ARG A 161 10.27 23.20 -14.02
N LYS A 162 9.00 23.59 -14.17
CA LYS A 162 8.54 24.36 -15.34
C LYS A 162 9.29 25.70 -15.35
N GLY A 163 10.00 25.98 -16.44
CA GLY A 163 10.80 27.21 -16.60
C GLY A 163 12.30 27.08 -16.29
N GLU A 164 12.78 25.93 -15.82
CA GLU A 164 14.21 25.72 -15.57
C GLU A 164 14.86 24.95 -16.73
N HIS A 165 15.91 25.52 -17.33
CA HIS A 165 16.75 24.83 -18.31
C HIS A 165 17.66 23.81 -17.60
N LEU A 166 17.85 22.63 -18.21
CA LEU A 166 18.92 21.74 -17.79
C LEU A 166 20.24 22.48 -18.01
N LYS A 167 20.98 22.76 -16.93
CA LYS A 167 22.39 23.14 -17.08
C LYS A 167 23.12 21.94 -17.70
N ARG A 168 23.44 22.03 -18.99
CA ARG A 168 24.31 21.08 -19.68
C ARG A 168 25.74 21.33 -19.19
N GLY A 169 26.38 20.31 -18.62
CA GLY A 169 27.76 20.39 -18.17
C GLY A 169 27.90 20.97 -16.76
N GLY A 170 28.36 20.14 -15.83
CA GLY A 170 28.62 20.53 -14.44
C GLY A 170 28.40 19.36 -13.50
N GLY A 171 29.47 18.61 -13.21
CA GLY A 171 29.43 17.51 -12.25
C GLY A 171 28.85 17.94 -10.89
N SER A 172 28.23 17.00 -10.20
CA SER A 172 27.89 17.09 -8.78
C SER A 172 27.00 18.27 -8.35
N SER A 173 26.12 18.83 -9.19
CA SER A 173 25.10 19.73 -8.67
C SER A 173 23.97 18.92 -8.03
N THR A 174 23.76 19.04 -6.72
CA THR A 174 22.55 18.59 -6.02
C THR A 174 21.28 19.30 -6.51
N ALA A 175 21.44 20.41 -7.24
CA ALA A 175 20.37 21.10 -7.92
C ALA A 175 19.67 20.19 -8.93
N ASN A 176 18.35 20.08 -8.83
CA ASN A 176 17.48 19.35 -9.75
C ASN A 176 17.68 17.84 -9.83
N GLN A 177 18.21 17.25 -8.76
CA GLN A 177 18.31 15.81 -8.59
C GLN A 177 17.67 15.35 -7.28
N ILE A 178 16.93 14.25 -7.33
CA ILE A 178 16.48 13.52 -6.14
C ILE A 178 17.43 12.35 -5.96
N TRP A 179 18.25 12.41 -4.92
CA TRP A 179 19.14 11.32 -4.56
C TRP A 179 18.39 10.27 -3.74
N ILE A 180 18.61 9.01 -4.08
CA ILE A 180 17.97 7.86 -3.44
C ILE A 180 19.06 6.82 -3.16
N ALA A 181 19.17 6.41 -1.90
CA ALA A 181 19.89 5.21 -1.52
C ALA A 181 18.94 4.01 -1.65
N GLY A 182 19.40 2.94 -2.27
CA GLY A 182 18.77 1.64 -2.27
C GLY A 182 19.62 0.63 -1.49
N ALA A 183 18.98 -0.16 -0.65
CA ALA A 183 19.61 -1.28 0.03
C ALA A 183 18.80 -2.56 -0.23
N VAL A 184 19.48 -3.64 -0.62
CA VAL A 184 18.86 -4.93 -0.95
C VAL A 184 19.56 -6.07 -0.23
N GLU A 185 18.77 -6.95 0.39
CA GLU A 185 19.30 -8.20 0.95
C GLU A 185 19.66 -9.18 -0.15
N ARG A 186 20.81 -9.85 -0.02
CA ARG A 186 21.22 -10.95 -0.88
C ARG A 186 20.84 -12.29 -0.27
N ILE A 187 20.17 -13.13 -1.07
CA ILE A 187 19.80 -14.49 -0.72
C ILE A 187 20.56 -15.45 -1.64
N GLY A 188 21.60 -16.10 -1.10
CA GLY A 188 22.46 -16.98 -1.90
C GLY A 188 23.22 -16.22 -3.00
N LYS A 189 23.44 -16.88 -4.15
CA LYS A 189 24.26 -16.30 -5.24
C LYS A 189 23.54 -15.23 -6.06
N PHE A 190 22.24 -15.42 -6.33
CA PHE A 190 21.46 -14.55 -7.23
C PHE A 190 20.10 -14.12 -6.66
N GLY A 191 19.71 -14.59 -5.48
CA GLY A 191 18.44 -14.23 -4.88
C GLY A 191 18.48 -12.82 -4.30
N VAL A 192 17.38 -12.09 -4.46
CA VAL A 192 17.17 -10.80 -3.81
C VAL A 192 16.07 -10.94 -2.76
N GLY A 193 16.32 -10.39 -1.58
CA GLY A 193 15.39 -10.37 -0.46
C GLY A 193 14.68 -9.02 -0.35
N ARG A 194 14.62 -8.47 0.85
CA ARG A 194 13.92 -7.22 1.11
C ARG A 194 14.72 -6.05 0.55
N ILE A 195 14.00 -5.08 -0.03
CA ILE A 195 14.56 -3.82 -0.54
C ILE A 195 14.08 -2.67 0.36
N ARG A 196 14.96 -1.68 0.54
CA ARG A 196 14.65 -0.38 1.15
C ARG A 196 15.15 0.73 0.23
N LEU A 197 14.33 1.76 0.08
CA LEU A 197 14.69 2.99 -0.62
C LEU A 197 14.55 4.16 0.35
N ALA A 198 15.53 5.05 0.38
CA ALA A 198 15.49 6.25 1.19
C ALA A 198 16.00 7.45 0.39
N ARG A 199 15.32 8.60 0.50
CA ARG A 199 15.81 9.85 -0.08
C ARG A 199 17.02 10.34 0.71
N ILE A 200 18.12 10.63 0.02
CA ILE A 200 19.29 11.28 0.61
C ILE A 200 19.06 12.79 0.54
N ALA A 201 18.98 13.44 1.69
CA ALA A 201 18.71 14.88 1.77
C ALA A 201 19.98 15.73 1.61
N ASP A 202 21.13 15.21 2.04
CA ASP A 202 22.43 15.87 1.95
C ASP A 202 23.50 14.82 1.59
N ARG A 203 24.42 15.20 0.69
CA ARG A 203 25.53 14.38 0.20
C ARG A 203 26.86 14.76 0.87
N SER A 204 26.83 15.59 1.92
CA SER A 204 28.02 15.86 2.73
C SER A 204 28.58 14.55 3.30
N ARG A 205 29.91 14.42 3.32
CA ARG A 205 30.68 13.19 3.60
C ARG A 205 30.35 12.49 4.93
N GLN A 206 29.57 13.12 5.82
CA GLN A 206 29.23 12.65 7.17
C GLN A 206 27.79 12.10 7.29
N ALA A 207 26.94 12.24 6.29
CA ALA A 207 25.55 11.77 6.31
C ALA A 207 25.38 10.38 5.65
N SER A 208 26.47 9.63 5.52
CA SER A 208 26.49 8.28 4.93
C SER A 208 25.92 7.27 5.93
N SER A 209 24.64 7.44 6.25
CA SER A 209 23.66 6.40 6.00
C SER A 209 22.23 6.79 6.45
N PRO A 210 21.19 6.40 5.70
CA PRO A 210 19.83 6.32 6.23
C PRO A 210 19.79 5.48 7.50
N SER A 211 18.89 5.79 8.45
CA SER A 211 18.81 5.15 9.78
C SER A 211 18.72 3.61 9.82
N TRP A 212 18.53 2.97 8.67
CA TRP A 212 18.43 1.53 8.47
C TRP A 212 19.78 0.81 8.39
N SER A 213 20.91 1.51 8.23
CA SER A 213 22.24 0.89 8.07
C SER A 213 23.06 0.82 9.37
N ARG A 214 22.56 1.39 10.48
CA ARG A 214 23.32 1.42 11.73
C ARG A 214 23.28 0.03 12.36
N THR A 215 24.09 -0.90 11.85
CA THR A 215 24.75 -1.95 12.66
C THR A 215 25.78 -2.77 11.88
N HIS A 216 26.98 -2.79 12.48
CA HIS A 216 28.05 -3.79 12.49
C HIS A 216 28.77 -4.19 11.19
N SER A 217 29.92 -3.54 10.96
CA SER A 217 31.08 -4.19 10.33
C SER A 217 31.40 -5.50 11.08
N PRO A 218 31.61 -6.62 10.38
CA PRO A 218 32.28 -7.77 10.99
C PRO A 218 33.75 -7.41 11.17
N ASP A 219 34.25 -7.67 12.37
CA ASP A 219 35.66 -7.58 12.73
C ASP A 219 36.48 -8.44 11.75
N ARG A 220 37.50 -7.83 11.13
CA ARG A 220 38.45 -8.57 10.29
C ARG A 220 39.42 -9.28 11.23
N SER A 221 39.42 -10.62 11.19
CA SER A 221 40.58 -11.44 11.52
C SER A 221 41.11 -12.07 10.24
#